data_AF-A0A1I5T8U7-F1
#
_entry.id   AF-A0A1I5T8U7-F1
#
_cell.length_a   1.000
_cell.length_b   1.000
_cell.length_c   1.000
_cell.angle_alpha   90.00
_cell.angle_beta   90.00
_cell.angle_gamma   90.00
#
_symmetry.space_group_name_H-M   'P 1'
#
loop_
_entity.id
_entity.type
_entity.pdbx_description
1 polymer ?
#
loop_
_entity_poly.entity_id
_entity_poly.type
_entity_poly.pdbx_seq_one_letter_code
_entity_poly.pdbx_strand_id
1 'polypeptide(L)'
;MMANALEIYKAHPVKSQLGMRAAQYVRMSTQRQQYSIENQAAVIAAYAHAHNLTIVRTYRDEGESGLAIKNRAGLIQLIKDVQAGEADFGHILVYDVSRWGRFQNADESAYYEFLCKQAGINIAYCAEQFDNDGSVLSSIIKNIKRVMAAEYSRELSVKVHAAQCRFARLGFKVGGRPGYALLREIVDQSRRSRGVLKNGDQKYLSTDHVRVRPGSSRGEVDLRAISAGKV
;
A
#
# COMPACT_ATOMS: atom_id res chain seq x y z
N MET A 1 16.33 -54.03 -3.46
CA MET A 1 14.99 -53.70 -2.93
C MET A 1 14.82 -52.19 -3.04
N MET A 2 14.04 -51.73 -4.03
CA MET A 2 13.79 -50.31 -4.27
C MET A 2 12.79 -49.80 -3.24
N ALA A 3 13.15 -48.75 -2.50
CA ALA A 3 12.26 -48.07 -1.58
C ALA A 3 11.17 -47.34 -2.37
N ASN A 4 9.90 -47.69 -2.15
CA ASN A 4 8.76 -46.97 -2.67
C ASN A 4 8.71 -45.60 -1.98
N ALA A 5 9.09 -44.54 -2.70
CA ALA A 5 8.84 -43.18 -2.28
C ALA A 5 7.33 -42.92 -2.41
N LEU A 6 6.68 -42.56 -1.30
CA LEU A 6 5.31 -42.04 -1.29
C LEU A 6 5.30 -40.69 -2.01
N GLU A 7 5.03 -40.69 -3.31
CA GLU A 7 4.63 -39.47 -3.99
C GLU A 7 3.26 -39.05 -3.47
N ILE A 8 3.25 -37.96 -2.69
CA ILE A 8 2.02 -37.29 -2.26
C ILE A 8 1.39 -36.70 -3.52
N TYR A 9 0.47 -37.43 -4.16
CA TYR A 9 -0.37 -36.88 -5.21
C TYR A 9 -1.14 -35.69 -4.61
N LYS A 10 -0.81 -34.46 -5.02
CA LYS A 10 -1.65 -33.29 -4.78
C LYS A 10 -3.02 -33.60 -5.38
N ALA A 11 -3.97 -33.98 -4.53
CA ALA A 11 -5.35 -34.19 -4.93
C ALA A 11 -5.88 -32.87 -5.49
N HIS A 12 -6.08 -32.81 -6.80
CA HIS A 12 -6.71 -31.68 -7.45
C HIS A 12 -8.20 -31.73 -7.10
N PRO A 13 -8.75 -30.71 -6.42
CA PRO A 13 -10.14 -30.72 -6.00
C PRO A 13 -11.10 -30.74 -7.21
N VAL A 14 -12.25 -31.38 -7.05
CA VAL A 14 -13.29 -31.43 -8.09
C VAL A 14 -13.80 -30.01 -8.36
N LYS A 15 -14.21 -29.71 -9.60
CA LYS A 15 -14.64 -28.37 -10.03
C LYS A 15 -15.71 -27.72 -9.14
N SER A 16 -16.58 -28.52 -8.51
CA SER A 16 -17.57 -28.06 -7.52
C SER A 16 -16.95 -27.61 -6.19
N GLN A 17 -15.86 -28.26 -5.75
CA GLN A 17 -15.12 -27.91 -4.53
C GLN A 17 -14.28 -26.64 -4.72
N LEU A 18 -13.85 -26.33 -5.95
CA LEU A 18 -13.17 -25.07 -6.25
C LEU A 18 -14.06 -23.86 -5.94
N GLY A 19 -15.37 -23.94 -6.20
CA GLY A 19 -16.33 -22.85 -5.94
C GLY A 19 -16.49 -22.49 -4.45
N MET A 20 -16.09 -23.36 -3.52
CA MET A 20 -16.11 -23.09 -2.08
C MET A 20 -14.73 -22.74 -1.52
N ARG A 21 -13.70 -22.68 -2.36
CA ARG A 21 -12.31 -22.46 -1.97
C ARG A 21 -11.85 -21.11 -2.47
N ALA A 22 -11.15 -20.39 -1.60
CA ALA A 22 -10.66 -19.05 -1.87
C ALA A 22 -9.16 -18.92 -1.57
N ALA A 23 -8.46 -18.14 -2.38
CA ALA A 23 -7.19 -17.54 -1.99
C ALA A 23 -7.45 -16.16 -1.39
N GLN A 24 -6.68 -15.78 -0.36
CA GLN A 24 -6.63 -14.39 0.08
C GLN A 24 -5.38 -13.70 -0.49
N TYR A 25 -5.53 -12.44 -0.86
CA TYR A 25 -4.42 -11.57 -1.23
C TYR A 25 -4.40 -10.32 -0.36
N VAL A 26 -3.29 -10.15 0.37
CA VAL A 26 -3.08 -9.08 1.34
C VAL A 26 -1.81 -8.30 1.02
N ARG A 27 -1.83 -6.99 1.23
CA ARG A 27 -0.67 -6.14 0.94
C ARG A 27 -0.50 -5.03 1.97
N MET A 28 0.74 -4.80 2.40
CA MET A 28 1.09 -3.63 3.20
C MET A 28 0.89 -2.35 2.39
N SER A 29 0.27 -1.35 3.01
CA SER A 29 0.26 0.01 2.47
C SER A 29 1.12 0.90 3.34
N THR A 30 1.81 1.86 2.74
CA THR A 30 2.63 2.87 3.40
C THR A 30 1.87 3.78 4.36
N GLN A 31 0.53 3.72 4.39
CA GLN A 31 -0.32 4.62 5.16
C GLN A 31 -0.93 3.94 6.39
N ARG A 32 -0.24 4.13 7.53
CA ARG A 32 -0.69 3.95 8.94
C ARG A 32 -1.11 2.53 9.36
N GLN A 33 -0.90 2.25 10.65
CA GLN A 33 -1.23 0.98 11.32
C GLN A 33 -2.72 0.57 11.28
N GLN A 34 -3.63 1.41 10.77
CA GLN A 34 -5.06 1.11 10.68
C GLN A 34 -5.41 0.06 9.61
N TYR A 35 -4.53 -0.19 8.62
CA TYR A 35 -4.74 -1.15 7.53
C TYR A 35 -3.67 -2.23 7.48
N SER A 36 -3.25 -2.71 8.66
CA SER A 36 -2.27 -3.79 8.75
C SER A 36 -2.74 -5.04 7.99
N ILE A 37 -1.81 -5.95 7.68
CA ILE A 37 -2.14 -7.21 7.01
C ILE A 37 -3.17 -7.99 7.84
N GLU A 38 -3.07 -7.93 9.16
CA GLU A 38 -3.95 -8.62 10.10
C GLU A 38 -5.38 -8.08 10.02
N ASN A 39 -5.57 -6.76 9.96
CA ASN A 39 -6.89 -6.16 9.79
C ASN A 39 -7.50 -6.55 8.43
N GLN A 40 -6.69 -6.56 7.37
CA GLN A 40 -7.15 -7.01 6.05
C GLN A 40 -7.58 -8.47 6.08
N ALA A 41 -6.76 -9.35 6.67
CA ALA A 41 -7.06 -10.76 6.82
C ALA A 41 -8.32 -11.01 7.66
N ALA A 42 -8.55 -10.23 8.72
CA ALA A 42 -9.74 -10.34 9.55
C ALA A 42 -11.03 -10.01 8.77
N VAL A 43 -11.02 -8.93 7.97
CA VAL A 43 -12.17 -8.58 7.11
C VAL A 43 -12.40 -9.62 6.02
N ILE A 44 -11.32 -10.10 5.40
CA ILE A 44 -11.40 -11.18 4.40
C ILE A 44 -11.95 -12.47 5.03
N ALA A 45 -11.52 -12.82 6.24
CA ALA A 45 -12.02 -14.01 6.95
C ALA A 45 -13.51 -13.91 7.28
N ALA A 46 -13.97 -12.74 7.73
CA ALA A 46 -15.40 -12.49 7.98
C ALA A 46 -16.23 -12.63 6.70
N TYR A 47 -15.75 -12.08 5.59
CA TYR A 47 -16.39 -12.25 4.27
C TYR A 47 -16.42 -13.71 3.84
N ALA A 48 -15.28 -14.42 3.94
CA ALA A 48 -15.20 -15.83 3.58
C ALA A 48 -16.21 -16.67 4.37
N HIS A 49 -16.31 -16.43 5.68
CA HIS A 49 -17.28 -17.10 6.54
C HIS A 49 -18.74 -16.84 6.11
N ALA A 50 -19.09 -15.58 5.86
CA ALA A 50 -20.45 -15.20 5.44
C ALA A 50 -20.86 -15.81 4.09
N HIS A 51 -19.89 -16.08 3.21
CA HIS A 51 -20.12 -16.64 1.87
C HIS A 51 -19.80 -18.14 1.77
N ASN A 52 -19.59 -18.85 2.89
CA ASN A 52 -19.22 -20.28 2.92
C ASN A 52 -17.97 -20.62 2.10
N LEU A 53 -17.00 -19.70 2.07
CA LEU A 53 -15.71 -19.86 1.42
C LEU A 53 -14.65 -20.30 2.44
N THR A 54 -13.81 -21.25 2.04
CA THR A 54 -12.64 -21.68 2.82
C THR A 54 -11.38 -21.05 2.23
N ILE A 55 -10.63 -20.30 3.04
CA ILE A 55 -9.35 -19.73 2.60
C ILE A 55 -8.29 -20.84 2.62
N VAL A 56 -7.73 -21.16 1.44
CA VAL A 56 -6.79 -22.29 1.25
C VAL A 56 -5.38 -21.84 0.87
N ARG A 57 -5.23 -20.61 0.38
CA ARG A 57 -3.93 -19.97 0.11
C ARG A 57 -3.92 -18.52 0.56
N THR A 58 -2.74 -18.05 0.94
CA THR A 58 -2.48 -16.66 1.29
C THR A 58 -1.31 -16.14 0.47
N TYR A 59 -1.59 -15.14 -0.37
CA TYR A 59 -0.57 -14.39 -1.10
C TYR A 59 -0.37 -13.06 -0.40
N ARG A 60 0.88 -12.72 -0.09
CA ARG A 60 1.20 -11.51 0.66
C ARG A 60 2.27 -10.67 -0.04
N ASP A 61 2.10 -9.36 0.02
CA ASP A 61 3.10 -8.37 -0.38
C ASP A 61 3.43 -7.44 0.78
N GLU A 62 4.66 -7.54 1.30
CA GLU A 62 5.12 -6.78 2.47
C GLU A 62 5.71 -5.40 2.11
N GLY A 63 5.89 -5.10 0.83
CA GLY A 63 6.61 -3.91 0.36
C GLY A 63 5.79 -2.62 0.31
N GLU A 64 6.47 -1.49 0.56
CA GLU A 64 5.90 -0.13 0.57
C GLU A 64 5.39 0.35 -0.81
N SER A 65 6.07 -0.03 -1.91
CA SER A 65 5.79 0.49 -3.26
C SER A 65 5.06 -0.53 -4.12
N GLY A 66 3.73 -0.58 -3.98
CA GLY A 66 2.87 -1.38 -4.86
C GLY A 66 2.51 -0.71 -6.18
N LEU A 67 3.17 0.37 -6.60
CA LEU A 67 2.81 1.09 -7.84
C LEU A 67 3.26 0.35 -9.11
N ALA A 68 4.19 -0.59 -8.99
CA ALA A 68 4.68 -1.41 -10.09
C ALA A 68 4.53 -2.89 -9.75
N ILE A 69 4.09 -3.70 -10.72
CA ILE A 69 3.89 -5.15 -10.55
C ILE A 69 5.15 -5.88 -10.09
N LYS A 70 6.34 -5.45 -10.53
CA LYS A 70 7.64 -6.05 -10.17
C LYS A 70 7.91 -6.12 -8.66
N ASN A 71 7.26 -5.26 -7.87
CA ASN A 71 7.40 -5.21 -6.41
C ASN A 71 6.31 -6.01 -5.68
N ARG A 72 5.49 -6.76 -6.42
CA ARG A 72 4.33 -7.51 -5.91
C ARG A 72 4.53 -9.00 -6.12
N ALA A 73 5.52 -9.57 -5.43
CA ALA A 73 5.88 -10.98 -5.57
C ALA A 73 4.70 -11.92 -5.24
N GLY A 74 3.89 -11.58 -4.24
CA GLY A 74 2.67 -12.31 -3.89
C GLY A 74 1.63 -12.27 -5.00
N LEU A 75 1.37 -11.10 -5.58
CA LEU A 75 0.45 -10.99 -6.72
C LEU A 75 0.98 -11.71 -7.96
N ILE A 76 2.27 -11.60 -8.26
CA ILE A 76 2.91 -12.32 -9.37
C ILE A 76 2.74 -13.84 -9.19
N GLN A 77 2.98 -14.35 -7.98
CA GLN A 77 2.82 -15.78 -7.72
C GLN A 77 1.36 -16.22 -7.85
N LEU A 78 0.42 -15.42 -7.36
CA LEU A 78 -1.01 -15.66 -7.54
C LEU A 78 -1.36 -15.79 -9.02
N ILE A 79 -0.96 -14.82 -9.86
CA ILE A 79 -1.25 -14.84 -11.29
C ILE A 79 -0.57 -16.02 -11.99
N LYS A 80 0.65 -16.39 -11.59
CA LYS A 80 1.32 -17.59 -12.12
C LYS A 80 0.55 -18.87 -11.80
N ASP A 81 0.10 -19.03 -10.56
CA ASP A 81 -0.66 -20.22 -10.15
C ASP A 81 -1.98 -20.32 -10.93
N VAL A 82 -2.64 -19.19 -11.17
CA VAL A 82 -3.84 -19.08 -12.00
C VAL A 82 -3.56 -19.46 -13.46
N GLN A 83 -2.54 -18.88 -14.07
CA GLN A 83 -2.21 -19.12 -15.49
C GLN A 83 -1.67 -20.53 -15.75
N ALA A 84 -0.98 -21.13 -14.78
CA ALA A 84 -0.50 -22.50 -14.85
C ALA A 84 -1.63 -23.54 -14.67
N GLY A 85 -2.83 -23.12 -14.25
CA GLY A 85 -3.92 -24.04 -13.91
C GLY A 85 -3.72 -24.79 -12.57
N GLU A 86 -2.76 -24.34 -11.76
CA GLU A 86 -2.37 -24.93 -10.47
C GLU A 86 -3.18 -24.34 -9.28
N ALA A 87 -4.15 -23.48 -9.58
CA ALA A 87 -5.02 -22.87 -8.60
C ALA A 87 -6.06 -23.87 -8.08
N ASP A 88 -5.96 -24.21 -6.80
CA ASP A 88 -6.89 -25.09 -6.09
C ASP A 88 -8.04 -24.30 -5.43
N PHE A 89 -8.39 -23.14 -5.99
CA PHE A 89 -9.43 -22.23 -5.50
C PHE A 89 -10.20 -21.58 -6.67
N GLY A 90 -11.49 -21.31 -6.47
CA GLY A 90 -12.36 -20.63 -7.43
C GLY A 90 -12.57 -19.15 -7.12
N HIS A 91 -12.09 -18.67 -5.96
CA HIS A 91 -12.24 -17.29 -5.52
C HIS A 91 -10.91 -16.66 -5.10
N ILE A 92 -10.74 -15.37 -5.38
CA ILE A 92 -9.66 -14.54 -4.84
C ILE A 92 -10.30 -13.44 -4.01
N LEU A 93 -10.01 -13.42 -2.72
CA LEU A 93 -10.51 -12.43 -1.78
C LEU A 93 -9.46 -11.34 -1.57
N VAL A 94 -9.86 -10.10 -1.79
CA VAL A 94 -9.03 -8.92 -1.65
C VAL A 94 -9.76 -7.94 -0.76
N TYR A 95 -9.04 -7.23 0.11
CA TYR A 95 -9.66 -6.25 0.99
C TYR A 95 -10.44 -5.16 0.23
N ASP A 96 -9.79 -4.46 -0.71
CA ASP A 96 -10.41 -3.41 -1.53
C ASP A 96 -9.76 -3.31 -2.92
N VAL A 97 -10.32 -2.46 -3.79
CA VAL A 97 -9.80 -2.21 -5.16
C VAL A 97 -8.36 -1.66 -5.13
N SER A 98 -7.99 -0.91 -4.09
CA SER A 98 -6.65 -0.30 -3.95
C SER A 98 -5.55 -1.34 -3.69
N ARG A 99 -5.90 -2.46 -3.04
CA ARG A 99 -4.98 -3.58 -2.79
C ARG A 99 -4.71 -4.37 -4.05
N TRP A 100 -5.74 -4.57 -4.88
CA TRP A 100 -5.62 -5.22 -6.19
C TRP A 100 -4.89 -4.36 -7.23
N GLY A 101 -5.31 -3.11 -7.42
CA GLY A 101 -5.14 -2.44 -8.72
C GLY A 101 -4.52 -1.05 -8.72
N ARG A 102 -3.72 -0.67 -7.71
CA ARG A 102 -3.01 0.61 -7.77
C ARG A 102 -1.73 0.53 -8.60
N PHE A 103 -1.88 0.28 -9.90
CA PHE A 103 -0.81 0.37 -10.89
C PHE A 103 -0.80 1.76 -11.52
N GLN A 104 0.35 2.19 -12.08
CA GLN A 104 0.42 3.46 -12.81
C GLN A 104 -0.45 3.45 -14.07
N ASN A 105 -0.61 2.28 -14.70
CA ASN A 105 -1.56 2.07 -15.77
C ASN A 105 -2.79 1.32 -15.23
N ALA A 106 -3.97 1.94 -15.32
CA ALA A 106 -5.23 1.33 -14.86
C ALA A 106 -5.56 0.03 -15.62
N ASP A 107 -5.10 -0.10 -16.87
CA ASP A 107 -5.33 -1.26 -17.73
C ASP A 107 -4.66 -2.53 -17.20
N GLU A 108 -3.55 -2.41 -16.46
CA GLU A 108 -2.88 -3.57 -15.84
C GLU A 108 -3.79 -4.28 -14.82
N SER A 109 -4.54 -3.51 -14.02
CA SER A 109 -5.47 -4.07 -13.04
C SER A 109 -6.59 -4.86 -13.70
N ALA A 110 -7.12 -4.31 -14.80
CA ALA A 110 -8.19 -4.92 -15.57
C ALA A 110 -7.69 -6.17 -16.30
N TYR A 111 -6.47 -6.14 -16.83
CA TYR A 111 -5.83 -7.28 -17.46
C TYR A 111 -5.68 -8.47 -16.49
N TYR A 112 -5.18 -8.26 -15.26
CA TYR A 112 -5.05 -9.34 -14.29
C TYR A 112 -6.40 -9.86 -13.79
N GLU A 113 -7.42 -9.00 -13.64
CA GLU A 113 -8.78 -9.45 -13.30
C GLU A 113 -9.37 -10.28 -14.44
N PHE A 114 -9.16 -9.86 -15.69
CA PHE A 114 -9.60 -10.59 -16.88
C PHE A 114 -8.95 -11.97 -16.97
N LEU A 115 -7.64 -12.09 -16.72
CA LEU A 115 -6.94 -13.38 -16.69
C LEU A 115 -7.54 -14.34 -15.66
N CYS A 116 -7.82 -13.85 -14.44
CA CYS A 116 -8.45 -14.67 -13.40
C CYS A 116 -9.85 -15.11 -13.82
N LYS A 117 -10.65 -14.20 -14.40
CA LYS A 117 -12.00 -14.50 -14.89
C LYS A 117 -11.98 -15.54 -16.02
N GLN A 118 -11.02 -15.44 -16.95
CA GLN A 118 -10.86 -16.41 -18.04
C GLN A 118 -10.49 -17.81 -17.51
N ALA A 119 -9.75 -17.89 -16.39
CA ALA A 119 -9.47 -19.12 -15.67
C ALA A 119 -10.65 -19.62 -14.81
N GLY A 120 -11.80 -18.92 -14.82
CA GLY A 120 -12.97 -19.27 -14.01
C GLY A 120 -12.86 -18.91 -12.54
N ILE A 121 -11.94 -18.00 -12.19
CA ILE A 121 -11.68 -17.58 -10.81
C ILE A 121 -12.26 -16.18 -10.58
N ASN A 122 -13.14 -16.08 -9.58
CA ASN A 122 -13.85 -14.84 -9.26
C ASN A 122 -13.08 -14.02 -8.22
N ILE A 123 -12.84 -12.74 -8.51
CA ILE A 123 -12.24 -11.82 -7.55
C ILE A 123 -13.34 -11.10 -6.76
N ALA A 124 -13.27 -11.11 -5.42
CA ALA A 124 -14.20 -10.40 -4.55
C ALA A 124 -13.48 -9.34 -3.69
N TYR A 125 -14.10 -8.18 -3.52
CA TYR A 125 -13.59 -7.07 -2.72
C TYR A 125 -14.35 -7.00 -1.39
N CYS A 126 -13.75 -7.47 -0.30
CA CYS A 126 -14.44 -7.76 0.95
C CYS A 126 -14.86 -6.53 1.76
N ALA A 127 -14.19 -5.39 1.59
CA ALA A 127 -14.52 -4.13 2.27
C ALA A 127 -15.46 -3.22 1.46
N GLU A 128 -15.84 -3.64 0.24
CA GLU A 128 -16.68 -2.85 -0.67
C GLU A 128 -18.15 -3.27 -0.54
N GLN A 129 -19.08 -2.32 -0.44
CA GLN A 129 -20.52 -2.58 -0.31
C GLN A 129 -21.20 -3.01 -1.63
N PHE A 130 -20.43 -3.39 -2.64
CA PHE A 130 -20.96 -3.88 -3.91
C PHE A 130 -20.46 -5.29 -4.17
N ASP A 131 -21.37 -6.20 -4.47
CA ASP A 131 -21.01 -7.53 -4.95
C ASP A 131 -20.36 -7.40 -6.34
N ASN A 132 -19.29 -8.16 -6.57
CA ASN A 132 -18.70 -8.32 -7.90
C ASN A 132 -19.57 -9.27 -8.75
N ASP A 133 -20.84 -8.89 -8.90
CA ASP A 133 -21.90 -9.64 -9.58
C ASP A 133 -21.83 -9.53 -11.11
N GLY A 134 -20.88 -8.75 -11.63
CA GLY A 134 -20.75 -8.48 -13.06
C GLY A 134 -21.78 -7.48 -13.60
N SER A 135 -22.57 -6.83 -12.75
CA SER A 135 -23.50 -5.78 -13.17
C SER A 135 -22.78 -4.60 -13.83
N VAL A 136 -23.47 -3.93 -14.74
CA VAL A 136 -22.96 -2.73 -15.43
C VAL A 136 -22.64 -1.64 -14.40
N LEU A 137 -23.44 -1.53 -13.34
CA LEU A 137 -23.24 -0.57 -12.26
C LEU A 137 -21.98 -0.87 -11.43
N SER A 138 -21.75 -2.13 -11.05
CA SER A 138 -20.53 -2.52 -10.34
C SER A 138 -19.28 -2.29 -11.20
N SER A 139 -19.36 -2.53 -12.51
CA SER A 139 -18.29 -2.24 -13.46
C SER A 139 -17.96 -0.74 -13.58
N ILE A 140 -18.98 0.12 -13.61
CA ILE A 140 -18.80 1.59 -13.65
C ILE A 140 -18.18 2.09 -12.33
N ILE A 141 -18.72 1.66 -11.18
CA ILE A 141 -18.21 2.06 -9.86
C ILE A 141 -16.76 1.62 -9.68
N LYS A 142 -16.41 0.40 -10.11
CA LYS A 142 -15.01 -0.07 -10.12
C LYS A 142 -14.11 0.81 -10.97
N ASN A 143 -14.53 1.16 -12.19
CA ASN A 143 -13.74 2.02 -13.07
C ASN A 143 -13.55 3.41 -12.45
N ILE A 144 -14.60 4.00 -11.87
CA ILE A 144 -14.51 5.26 -11.13
C ILE A 144 -13.51 5.12 -9.98
N LYS A 145 -13.62 4.09 -9.13
CA LYS A 145 -12.69 3.88 -8.01
C LYS A 145 -11.26 3.62 -8.46
N ARG A 146 -11.04 2.94 -9.59
CA ARG A 146 -9.71 2.75 -10.19
C ARG A 146 -9.10 4.07 -10.62
N VAL A 147 -9.86 4.88 -11.36
CA VAL A 147 -9.45 6.21 -11.78
C VAL A 147 -9.17 7.08 -10.56
N MET A 148 -10.06 7.07 -9.55
CA MET A 148 -9.86 7.82 -8.31
C MET A 148 -8.63 7.34 -7.52
N ALA A 149 -8.36 6.05 -7.43
CA ALA A 149 -7.19 5.52 -6.73
C ALA A 149 -5.87 5.85 -7.45
N ALA A 150 -5.89 5.89 -8.79
CA ALA A 150 -4.77 6.37 -9.60
C ALA A 150 -4.56 7.88 -9.44
N GLU A 151 -5.64 8.66 -9.51
CA GLU A 151 -5.62 10.12 -9.40
C GLU A 151 -5.36 10.62 -7.97
N TYR A 152 -5.65 9.82 -6.93
CA TYR A 152 -5.44 10.21 -5.54
C TYR A 152 -3.99 10.62 -5.24
N SER A 153 -3.00 9.93 -5.82
CA SER A 153 -1.59 10.32 -5.68
C SER A 153 -1.31 11.69 -6.31
N ARG A 154 -1.91 11.96 -7.46
CA ARG A 154 -1.72 13.20 -8.22
C ARG A 154 -2.40 14.36 -7.51
N GLU A 155 -3.65 14.18 -7.10
CA GLU A 155 -4.40 15.16 -6.32
C GLU A 155 -3.71 15.46 -4.98
N LEU A 156 -3.22 14.43 -4.29
CA LEU A 156 -2.44 14.60 -3.07
C LEU A 156 -1.14 15.37 -3.34
N SER A 157 -0.44 15.07 -4.43
CA SER A 157 0.79 15.77 -4.82
C SER A 157 0.53 17.25 -5.09
N VAL A 158 -0.55 17.58 -5.81
CA VAL A 158 -0.98 18.97 -6.06
C VAL A 158 -1.29 19.69 -4.74
N LYS A 159 -2.04 19.05 -3.84
CA LYS A 159 -2.37 19.60 -2.51
C LYS A 159 -1.13 19.80 -1.64
N VAL A 160 -0.22 18.82 -1.60
CA VAL A 160 1.05 18.90 -0.85
C VAL A 160 1.93 20.01 -1.41
N HIS A 161 2.06 20.11 -2.73
CA HIS A 161 2.83 21.16 -3.37
C HIS A 161 2.27 22.55 -3.06
N ALA A 162 0.96 22.74 -3.22
CA ALA A 162 0.29 23.99 -2.87
C ALA A 162 0.50 24.37 -1.39
N ALA A 163 0.42 23.39 -0.48
CA ALA A 163 0.71 23.60 0.94
C ALA A 163 2.17 23.99 1.19
N GLN A 164 3.13 23.33 0.55
CA GLN A 164 4.56 23.68 0.65
C GLN A 164 4.83 25.09 0.14
N CYS A 165 4.28 25.47 -1.02
CA CYS A 165 4.38 26.84 -1.54
C CYS A 165 3.79 27.87 -0.58
N ARG A 166 2.62 27.58 0.00
CA ARG A 166 1.99 28.47 1.00
C ARG A 166 2.88 28.62 2.23
N PHE A 167 3.44 27.53 2.76
CA PHE A 167 4.33 27.59 3.92
C PHE A 167 5.61 28.36 3.61
N ALA A 168 6.22 28.15 2.44
CA ALA A 168 7.38 28.90 2.00
C ALA A 168 7.09 30.41 1.92
N ARG A 169 5.94 30.81 1.34
CA ARG A 169 5.50 32.23 1.30
C ARG A 169 5.31 32.85 2.69
N LEU A 170 4.92 32.06 3.68
CA LEU A 170 4.79 32.49 5.08
C LEU A 170 6.13 32.50 5.85
N GLY A 171 7.23 32.15 5.19
CA GLY A 171 8.57 32.07 5.77
C GLY A 171 8.80 30.83 6.62
N PHE A 172 8.00 29.78 6.42
CA PHE A 172 8.14 28.51 7.13
C PHE A 172 8.84 27.45 6.27
N LYS A 173 9.69 26.64 6.89
CA LYS A 173 10.36 25.51 6.25
C LYS A 173 9.61 24.22 6.55
N VAL A 174 9.25 23.50 5.49
CA VAL A 174 8.57 22.21 5.57
C VAL A 174 9.60 21.10 5.35
N GLY A 175 10.02 20.46 6.46
CA GLY A 175 10.92 19.32 6.42
C GLY A 175 12.36 19.63 5.99
N GLY A 176 13.16 18.57 5.85
CA GLY A 176 14.56 18.62 5.43
C GLY A 176 15.53 19.17 6.49
N ARG A 177 16.82 18.82 6.34
CA ARG A 177 17.89 19.39 7.16
C ARG A 177 18.09 20.88 6.80
N PRO A 178 18.39 21.75 7.77
CA PRO A 178 18.83 23.10 7.46
C PRO A 178 20.21 23.05 6.78
N GLY A 179 20.56 24.09 6.03
CA GLY A 179 21.93 24.23 5.51
C GLY A 179 22.93 24.42 6.65
N TYR A 180 24.23 24.41 6.34
CA TYR A 180 25.28 24.67 7.33
C TYR A 180 25.07 26.01 8.03
N ALA A 181 25.42 26.06 9.33
CA ALA A 181 25.26 27.23 10.19
C ALA A 181 23.82 27.75 10.36
N LEU A 182 22.81 26.96 9.97
CA LEU A 182 21.40 27.31 10.13
C LEU A 182 20.73 26.36 11.14
N LEU A 183 19.88 26.94 11.99
CA LEU A 183 19.14 26.22 13.02
C LEU A 183 17.66 26.14 12.64
N ARG A 184 17.02 25.01 12.97
CA ARG A 184 15.56 24.84 12.89
C ARG A 184 14.95 25.39 14.17
N GLU A 185 14.19 26.46 14.07
CA GLU A 185 13.47 27.06 15.19
C GLU A 185 11.99 26.71 15.10
N ILE A 186 11.40 26.23 16.19
CA ILE A 186 9.93 26.09 16.28
C ILE A 186 9.33 27.44 16.66
N VAL A 187 8.24 27.80 15.99
CA VAL A 187 7.41 28.94 16.34
C VAL A 187 5.93 28.55 16.48
N ASP A 188 5.24 29.22 17.38
CA ASP A 188 3.79 29.07 17.57
C ASP A 188 2.97 29.85 16.50
N GLN A 189 1.64 29.80 16.60
CA GLN A 189 0.73 30.53 15.70
C GLN A 189 0.95 32.06 15.74
N SER A 190 1.37 32.59 16.90
CA SER A 190 1.73 34.00 17.11
C SER A 190 3.16 34.32 16.66
N ARG A 191 3.86 33.37 16.01
CA ARG A 191 5.26 33.47 15.55
C ARG A 191 6.29 33.65 16.68
N ARG A 192 5.94 33.30 17.92
CA ARG A 192 6.89 33.31 19.04
C ARG A 192 7.72 32.04 19.05
N SER A 193 9.01 32.18 19.31
CA SER A 193 9.93 31.06 19.41
C SER A 193 9.57 30.15 20.58
N ARG A 194 9.58 28.84 20.33
CA ARG A 194 9.46 27.78 21.34
C ARG A 194 10.75 26.99 21.53
N GLY A 195 11.83 27.42 20.88
CA GLY A 195 13.14 26.79 20.97
C GLY A 195 13.64 26.21 19.64
N VAL A 196 14.82 25.61 19.70
CA VAL A 196 15.55 25.06 18.55
C VAL A 196 15.40 23.55 18.53
N LEU A 197 15.07 23.01 17.34
CA LEU A 197 15.04 21.58 17.08
C LEU A 197 16.42 21.07 16.72
N LYS A 198 16.85 19.99 17.39
CA LYS A 198 18.06 19.24 17.04
C LYS A 198 17.80 18.32 15.85
N ASN A 199 18.86 17.70 15.36
CA ASN A 199 18.76 16.68 14.33
C ASN A 199 17.94 15.48 14.83
N GLY A 200 16.94 15.07 14.04
CA GLY A 200 16.00 14.00 14.41
C GLY A 200 14.74 14.49 15.09
N ASP A 201 14.77 15.68 15.72
CA ASP A 201 13.60 16.20 16.42
C ASP A 201 12.46 16.60 15.47
N GLN A 202 11.25 16.28 15.91
CA GLN A 202 10.00 16.59 15.24
C GLN A 202 9.18 17.56 16.09
N LYS A 203 8.38 18.40 15.43
CA LYS A 203 7.39 19.21 16.15
C LYS A 203 6.32 18.31 16.74
N TYR A 204 5.90 18.59 17.96
CA TYR A 204 4.86 17.81 18.64
C TYR A 204 3.45 18.27 18.26
N LEU A 205 3.25 19.60 18.16
CA LEU A 205 1.95 20.17 17.81
C LEU A 205 1.81 20.38 16.31
N SER A 206 0.64 20.04 15.77
CA SER A 206 0.31 20.28 14.36
C SER A 206 0.29 21.77 14.01
N THR A 207 -0.10 22.61 14.96
CA THR A 207 -0.20 24.08 14.85
C THR A 207 1.14 24.80 14.85
N ASP A 208 2.20 24.14 15.31
CA ASP A 208 3.53 24.73 15.36
C ASP A 208 4.17 24.71 13.96
N HIS A 209 4.99 25.72 13.68
CA HIS A 209 5.71 25.85 12.41
C HIS A 209 7.22 25.89 12.64
N VAL A 210 7.99 25.50 11.61
CA VAL A 210 9.45 25.55 11.67
C VAL A 210 9.93 26.71 10.82
N ARG A 211 10.87 27.49 11.35
CA ARG A 211 11.63 28.51 10.64
C ARG A 211 13.09 28.17 10.65
N VAL A 212 13.83 28.80 9.76
CA VAL A 212 15.29 28.69 9.71
C VAL A 212 15.88 30.02 10.11
N ARG A 213 16.80 29.99 11.07
CA ARG A 213 17.54 31.17 11.51
C ARG A 213 19.04 30.88 11.53
N PRO A 214 19.89 31.92 11.42
CA PRO A 214 21.33 31.76 11.66
C PRO A 214 21.60 31.15 13.04
N GLY A 215 22.52 30.19 13.09
CA GLY A 215 23.17 29.75 14.32
C GLY A 215 24.07 30.85 14.87
N SER A 216 24.34 30.83 16.18
CA SER A 216 25.32 31.73 16.78
C SER A 216 26.71 31.48 16.18
N SER A 217 27.47 32.55 15.94
CA SER A 217 28.86 32.51 15.44
C SER A 217 29.84 31.82 16.40
N ARG A 218 29.41 31.46 17.61
CA ARG A 218 30.17 30.65 18.57
C ARG A 218 29.61 29.22 18.60
N GLY A 219 30.32 28.34 17.90
CA GLY A 219 30.53 26.93 18.27
C GLY A 219 29.30 26.04 18.38
N GLU A 220 28.89 25.45 17.27
CA GLU A 220 28.65 24.00 17.15
C GLU A 220 28.38 23.71 15.67
N VAL A 221 29.47 23.65 14.90
CA VAL A 221 29.42 22.97 13.61
C VAL A 221 29.35 21.49 13.96
N ASP A 222 28.18 20.87 13.85
CA ASP A 222 28.03 19.42 13.99
C ASP A 222 28.68 18.74 12.77
N LEU A 223 30.02 18.69 12.77
CA LEU A 223 30.87 18.08 11.74
C LEU A 223 30.77 16.55 11.72
N ARG A 224 29.94 15.93 12.57
CA ARG A 224 29.81 14.46 12.65
C ARG A 224 29.07 13.83 11.48
N ALA A 225 28.57 14.61 10.52
CA ALA A 225 27.90 14.08 9.33
C ALA A 225 28.82 13.83 8.11
N ILE A 226 30.15 14.01 8.23
CA ILE A 226 31.09 13.82 7.11
C ILE A 226 31.67 12.40 7.02
N SER A 227 31.42 11.49 7.98
CA SER A 227 31.94 10.11 7.91
C SER A 227 30.84 9.04 7.77
N ALA A 228 30.16 8.98 6.62
CA ALA A 228 29.50 7.76 6.14
C ALA A 228 29.09 7.88 4.67
N GLY A 229 30.05 8.20 3.82
CA GLY A 229 29.94 8.08 2.36
C GLY A 229 31.22 7.48 1.84
N LYS A 230 31.48 6.20 2.17
CA LYS A 230 32.52 5.43 1.48
C LYS A 230 31.95 5.03 0.11
N VAL A 231 32.76 5.37 -0.89
CA VAL A 231 32.83 4.90 -2.28
C VAL A 231 32.27 3.50 -2.48
#